data_AF-A0A9N9L8I6-F1
#
_entry.id   AF-A0A9N9L8I6-F1
#
_cell.length_a   1.000
_cell.length_b   1.000
_cell.length_c   1.000
_cell.angle_alpha   90.00
_cell.angle_beta   90.00
_cell.angle_gamma   90.00
#
_symmetry.space_group_name_H-M   'P 1'
#
loop_
_entity.id
_entity.type
_entity.pdbx_description
1 polymer ?
#
loop_
_entity_poly.entity_id
_entity_poly.type
_entity_poly.pdbx_seq_one_letter_code
_entity_poly.pdbx_strand_id
1 'polypeptide(L)'
;MGYRGSKSATGLNKPTSQIKPGAVKEQRVDATASKRDIDLKIIPFFKQYPIIGIKSLDLSDFSEVVDIVRVKQHLTEEGLAKILYSQYSLVI
;
A
#
# COMPACT_ATOMS: atom_id res chain seq x y z
N MET A 1 2.73 -25.00 73.05
CA MET A 1 1.47 -24.33 72.65
C MET A 1 1.73 -23.52 71.40
N GLY A 2 0.98 -23.77 70.32
CA GLY A 2 0.89 -22.89 69.14
C GLY A 2 1.90 -23.14 67.99
N TYR A 3 1.58 -24.09 67.12
CA TYR A 3 2.12 -24.15 65.74
C TYR A 3 1.51 -23.05 64.86
N ARG A 4 2.18 -22.67 63.76
CA ARG A 4 1.64 -22.71 62.36
C ARG A 4 2.25 -21.63 61.44
N GLY A 5 2.92 -22.09 60.37
CA GLY A 5 2.74 -21.51 59.02
C GLY A 5 3.94 -20.84 58.34
N SER A 6 4.64 -21.61 57.50
CA SER A 6 5.42 -21.13 56.37
C SER A 6 4.51 -20.62 55.24
N LYS A 7 4.86 -19.48 54.61
CA LYS A 7 4.54 -19.21 53.20
C LYS A 7 5.67 -18.42 52.52
N SER A 8 6.27 -19.07 51.53
CA SER A 8 7.05 -18.46 50.45
C SER A 8 6.13 -17.77 49.46
N ALA A 9 6.54 -16.62 48.93
CA ALA A 9 6.11 -16.08 47.64
C ALA A 9 7.18 -15.05 47.20
N THR A 10 8.18 -15.48 46.44
CA THR A 10 8.27 -15.31 44.97
C THR A 10 8.26 -13.84 44.52
N GLY A 11 9.45 -13.35 44.18
CA GLY A 11 9.73 -12.44 43.06
C GLY A 11 8.82 -11.24 42.87
N LEU A 12 9.16 -10.12 43.51
CA LEU A 12 8.85 -8.80 42.95
C LEU A 12 10.01 -8.36 42.07
N ASN A 13 10.10 -9.00 40.90
CA ASN A 13 10.83 -8.47 39.76
C ASN A 13 10.07 -7.20 39.37
N LYS A 14 10.65 -6.02 39.68
CA LYS A 14 10.16 -4.75 39.15
C LYS A 14 10.18 -4.86 37.61
N PRO A 15 9.04 -4.77 36.92
CA PRO A 15 9.05 -4.87 35.47
C PRO A 15 9.62 -3.59 34.88
N THR A 16 10.61 -3.83 34.01
CA THR A 16 10.85 -3.12 32.75
C THR A 16 11.23 -1.65 32.82
N SER A 17 12.52 -1.44 32.55
CA SER A 17 13.04 -0.42 31.66
C SER A 17 11.97 0.39 30.95
N GLN A 18 12.04 1.71 31.12
CA GLN A 18 11.44 2.70 30.24
C GLN A 18 11.60 2.19 28.80
N ILE A 19 10.51 1.71 28.20
CA ILE A 19 10.45 1.53 26.76
C ILE A 19 10.55 2.97 26.26
N LYS A 20 11.76 3.36 25.81
CA LYS A 20 11.86 4.51 24.91
C LYS A 20 10.82 4.23 23.83
N PRO A 21 9.88 5.14 23.55
CA PRO A 21 9.02 4.95 22.39
C PRO A 21 9.98 4.80 21.20
N GLY A 22 10.19 3.56 20.79
CA GLY A 22 10.81 3.27 19.52
C GLY A 22 9.91 3.97 18.54
N ALA A 23 10.48 4.92 17.77
CA ALA A 23 9.75 5.64 16.77
C ALA A 23 8.99 4.61 15.94
N VAL A 24 7.68 4.49 16.21
CA VAL A 24 6.76 3.91 15.26
C VAL A 24 6.91 4.87 14.10
N LYS A 25 7.64 4.43 13.06
CA LYS A 25 7.59 5.11 11.78
C LYS A 25 6.13 4.98 11.40
N GLU A 26 5.38 6.02 11.72
CA GLU A 26 4.04 6.20 11.23
C GLU A 26 4.13 5.94 9.74
N GLN A 27 3.49 4.87 9.28
CA GLN A 27 3.37 4.62 7.87
C GLN A 27 2.40 5.67 7.37
N ARG A 28 2.92 6.88 7.16
CA ARG A 28 2.27 7.89 6.37
C ARG A 28 2.17 7.26 4.99
N VAL A 29 0.97 6.83 4.63
CA VAL A 29 0.59 6.70 3.23
C VAL A 29 0.57 8.11 2.68
N ASP A 30 1.78 8.63 2.43
CA ASP A 30 1.96 9.75 1.55
C ASP A 30 1.40 9.26 0.22
N ALA A 31 0.19 9.67 -0.14
CA ALA A 31 -0.51 9.25 -1.35
C ALA A 31 0.19 9.75 -2.64
N THR A 32 1.48 10.04 -2.57
CA THR A 32 2.39 10.26 -3.67
C THR A 32 3.09 8.93 -3.96
N ALA A 33 2.34 7.97 -4.51
CA ALA A 33 2.99 6.88 -5.23
C ALA A 33 3.84 7.55 -6.32
N SER A 34 5.18 7.40 -6.23
CA SER A 34 6.05 7.92 -7.27
C SER A 34 5.58 7.30 -8.59
N LYS A 35 5.50 8.04 -9.69
CA LYS A 35 5.14 7.49 -11.02
C LYS A 35 5.92 6.19 -11.33
N ARG A 36 7.15 6.10 -10.82
CA ARG A 36 8.01 4.91 -10.90
C ARG A 36 7.48 3.70 -10.12
N ASP A 37 6.90 3.90 -8.94
CA ASP A 37 6.33 2.81 -8.13
C ASP A 37 5.12 2.18 -8.83
N ILE A 38 4.31 2.98 -9.54
CA ILE A 38 3.18 2.47 -10.31
C ILE A 38 3.68 1.52 -11.42
N ASP A 39 4.63 1.97 -12.23
CA ASP A 39 5.17 1.22 -13.37
C ASP A 39 5.99 -0.01 -12.91
N LEU A 40 6.78 0.11 -11.84
CA LEU A 40 7.72 -0.93 -11.41
C LEU A 40 7.17 -1.90 -10.36
N LYS A 41 6.17 -1.51 -9.58
CA LYS A 41 5.63 -2.33 -8.49
C LYS A 41 4.19 -2.73 -8.73
N ILE A 42 3.33 -1.75 -9.03
CA ILE A 42 1.88 -1.98 -9.09
C ILE A 42 1.49 -2.77 -10.35
N ILE A 43 1.92 -2.32 -11.55
CA ILE A 43 1.60 -3.00 -12.81
C ILE A 43 2.14 -4.45 -12.82
N PRO A 44 3.42 -4.73 -12.48
CA PRO A 44 3.94 -6.09 -12.52
C PRO A 44 3.30 -7.01 -11.48
N PHE A 45 2.95 -6.47 -10.30
CA PHE A 45 2.26 -7.23 -9.26
C PHE A 45 0.92 -7.76 -9.77
N PHE A 46 0.10 -6.92 -10.39
CA PHE A 46 -1.20 -7.37 -10.90
C PHE A 46 -1.11 -8.16 -12.22
N LYS A 47 0.00 -8.07 -12.95
CA LYS A 47 0.29 -9.02 -14.05
C LYS A 47 0.58 -10.42 -13.52
N GLN A 48 1.27 -10.53 -12.38
CA GLN A 48 1.56 -11.80 -11.73
C GLN A 48 0.33 -12.35 -10.98
N TYR A 49 -0.45 -11.47 -10.37
CA TYR A 49 -1.64 -11.79 -9.58
C TYR A 49 -2.85 -11.05 -10.16
N PRO A 50 -3.44 -11.57 -11.25
CA PRO A 50 -4.54 -10.89 -11.93
C PRO A 50 -5.75 -10.74 -11.01
N ILE A 51 -6.34 -9.55 -11.03
CA ILE A 51 -7.59 -9.27 -10.35
C ILE A 51 -8.70 -10.00 -11.11
N ILE A 52 -9.58 -10.70 -10.39
CA ILE A 52 -10.73 -11.38 -11.00
C ILE A 52 -11.95 -10.45 -10.94
N GLY A 53 -12.70 -10.39 -12.04
CA GLY A 53 -13.94 -9.62 -12.15
C GLY A 53 -13.77 -8.25 -12.81
N ILE A 54 -14.78 -7.38 -12.67
CA ILE A 54 -14.87 -6.10 -13.39
C ILE A 54 -13.69 -5.15 -13.14
N LYS A 55 -13.06 -5.25 -11.96
CA LYS A 55 -11.88 -4.43 -11.61
C LYS A 55 -10.64 -4.74 -12.46
N SER A 56 -10.62 -5.89 -13.13
CA SER A 56 -9.56 -6.20 -14.10
C SER A 56 -9.62 -5.30 -15.34
N LEU A 57 -10.81 -4.84 -15.71
CA LEU A 57 -11.02 -3.92 -16.83
C LEU A 57 -10.41 -2.55 -16.47
N ASP A 58 -10.75 -2.02 -15.29
CA ASP A 58 -10.16 -0.77 -14.79
C ASP A 58 -8.63 -0.82 -14.74
N LEU A 59 -8.06 -1.97 -14.34
CA LEU A 59 -6.62 -2.17 -14.29
C LEU A 59 -6.00 -2.22 -15.70
N SER A 60 -6.70 -2.82 -16.66
CA SER A 60 -6.26 -2.87 -18.06
C SER A 60 -6.18 -1.46 -18.64
N ASP A 61 -7.23 -0.66 -18.48
CA ASP A 61 -7.29 0.73 -18.95
C ASP A 61 -6.21 1.57 -18.26
N PHE A 62 -6.02 1.36 -16.95
CA PHE A 62 -4.95 2.01 -16.20
C PHE A 62 -3.57 1.66 -16.74
N SER A 63 -3.32 0.40 -17.13
CA SER A 63 -2.04 -0.02 -17.69
C SER A 63 -1.71 0.67 -19.01
N GLU A 64 -2.72 0.88 -19.86
CA GLU A 64 -2.59 1.58 -21.13
C GLU A 64 -2.26 3.06 -20.93
N VAL A 65 -2.94 3.71 -19.97
CA VAL A 65 -2.63 5.11 -19.60
C VAL A 65 -1.21 5.23 -19.05
N VAL A 66 -0.76 4.30 -18.20
CA VAL A 66 0.62 4.28 -17.69
C VAL A 66 1.62 4.17 -18.83
N ASP A 67 1.32 3.37 -19.86
CA ASP A 67 2.17 3.26 -21.05
C ASP A 67 2.26 4.57 -21.84
N ILE A 68 1.13 5.24 -22.12
CA ILE A 68 1.09 6.56 -22.77
C ILE A 68 1.90 7.59 -21.96
N VAL A 69 1.78 7.52 -20.63
CA VAL A 69 2.50 8.40 -19.71
C VAL A 69 4.00 8.07 -19.65
N ARG A 70 4.38 6.79 -19.82
CA ARG A 70 5.78 6.32 -19.87
C ARG A 70 6.50 6.80 -21.13
N VAL A 71 5.88 6.67 -22.30
CA VAL A 71 6.44 7.14 -23.59
C VAL A 71 6.34 8.65 -23.78
N LYS A 72 5.83 9.39 -22.78
CA LYS A 72 5.58 10.84 -22.81
C LYS A 72 4.58 11.29 -23.89
N GLN A 73 3.78 10.39 -24.44
CA GLN A 73 2.77 10.72 -25.45
C GLN A 73 1.64 11.58 -24.90
N HIS A 74 1.39 11.57 -23.59
CA HIS A 74 0.47 12.50 -22.92
C HIS A 74 0.79 14.00 -23.15
N LEU A 75 1.98 14.33 -23.66
CA LEU A 75 2.36 15.70 -24.05
C LEU A 75 1.86 16.09 -25.44
N THR A 76 1.40 15.12 -26.23
CA THR A 76 0.81 15.32 -27.56
C THR A 76 -0.71 15.35 -27.45
N GLU A 77 -1.37 16.11 -28.31
CA GLU A 77 -2.84 16.19 -28.33
C GLU A 77 -3.49 14.82 -28.53
N GLU A 78 -2.92 13.99 -29.42
CA GLU A 78 -3.40 12.62 -29.65
C GLU A 78 -3.28 11.74 -28.40
N GLY A 79 -2.15 11.82 -27.69
CA GLY A 79 -1.96 11.04 -26.46
C GLY A 79 -2.81 11.53 -25.30
N LEU A 80 -3.04 12.84 -25.20
CA LEU A 80 -3.99 13.41 -24.23
C LEU A 80 -5.43 12.98 -24.55
N ALA A 81 -5.82 13.01 -25.83
CA ALA A 81 -7.13 12.57 -26.27
C ALA A 81 -7.37 11.09 -25.94
N LYS A 82 -6.39 10.21 -26.14
CA LYS A 82 -6.48 8.79 -25.75
C LYS A 82 -6.77 8.61 -24.25
N ILE A 83 -6.06 9.34 -23.38
CA ILE A 83 -6.28 9.27 -21.94
C ILE A 83 -7.70 9.72 -21.59
N LEU A 84 -8.17 10.80 -22.22
CA LEU A 84 -9.54 11.30 -22.03
C LEU A 84 -10.58 10.28 -22.51
N TYR A 85 -10.41 9.68 -23.70
CA TYR A 85 -11.32 8.65 -24.22
C TYR A 85 -11.42 7.42 -23.30
N SER A 86 -10.31 6.96 -22.71
CA SER A 86 -10.33 5.89 -21.71
C SER A 86 -11.19 6.23 -20.49
N GLN A 87 -11.28 7.51 -20.12
CA GLN A 87 -12.13 7.97 -19.01
C GLN A 87 -13.62 8.12 -19.40
N TYR A 88 -13.92 8.42 -20.67
CA TYR A 88 -15.29 8.56 -21.18
C TYR A 88 -15.95 7.24 -21.55
N SER A 89 -15.18 6.14 -21.69
CA SER A 89 -15.72 4.81 -22.05
C SER A 89 -16.71 4.21 -21.03
N LEU A 90 -16.93 4.85 -19.87
CA LEU A 90 -17.86 4.44 -18.81
C LEU A 90 -19.13 5.33 -18.70
N VAL A 91 -19.39 6.23 -19.64
CA VAL A 91 -20.65 6.99 -19.74
C VAL A 91 -21.20 6.78 -21.14
N ILE A 92 -22.30 6.02 -21.27
CA ILE A 92 -22.46 4.89 -22.20
C ILE A 92 -23.67 4.04 -21.80
#